data_AF-A0A939WNA5-F1
#
_entry.id   AF-A0A939WNA5-F1
#
_cell.length_a   1.000
_cell.length_b   1.000
_cell.length_c   1.000
_cell.angle_alpha   90.00
_cell.angle_beta   90.00
_cell.angle_gamma   90.00
#
_symmetry.space_group_name_H-M   'P 1'
#
loop_
_entity.id
_entity.type
_entity.pdbx_description
1 polymer ?
#
loop_
_entity_poly.entity_id
_entity_poly.type
_entity_poly.pdbx_seq_one_letter_code
_entity_poly.pdbx_strand_id
1 'polypeptide(L)'
;MCWKCGKPLVLSGTVSRSDVCPSCGADVRSCKNCRFYEPGAHYECRENIDELVKDKERANFCGWFMIAPQTEASGASSSGANADSASDAFRALFGEKPADKKPSAGKDAFNALFGD
;
A
#
# COMPACT_ATOMS: atom_id res chain seq x y z
N MET A 1 12.25 -0.89 6.64
CA MET A 1 11.65 -2.00 7.42
C MET A 1 11.78 -3.32 6.64
N CYS A 2 11.78 -4.47 7.31
CA CYS A 2 11.69 -5.78 6.65
C CYS A 2 10.26 -6.01 6.12
N TRP A 3 10.12 -6.34 4.84
CA TRP A 3 8.82 -6.61 4.22
C TRP A 3 8.04 -7.73 4.92
N LYS A 4 8.74 -8.76 5.41
CA LYS A 4 8.11 -9.98 5.94
C LYS A 4 7.64 -9.82 7.38
N CYS A 5 8.46 -9.25 8.26
CA CYS A 5 8.16 -9.17 9.69
C CYS A 5 7.92 -7.75 10.21
N GLY A 6 8.05 -6.73 9.36
CA GLY A 6 7.84 -5.32 9.72
C GLY A 6 8.90 -4.70 10.62
N LYS A 7 9.86 -5.48 11.16
CA LYS A 7 10.90 -4.97 12.05
C LYS A 7 11.95 -4.13 11.30
N PRO A 8 12.60 -3.16 11.98
CA PRO A 8 13.65 -2.36 11.38
C PRO A 8 14.84 -3.23 10.99
N LEU A 9 15.40 -2.96 9.81
CA LEU A 9 16.65 -3.57 9.35
C LEU A 9 17.78 -2.62 9.73
N VAL A 10 18.71 -3.10 10.56
CA VAL A 10 19.94 -2.37 10.90
C VAL A 10 20.99 -2.81 9.88
N LEU A 11 21.25 -1.96 8.89
CA LEU A 11 22.14 -2.26 7.77
C LEU A 11 23.37 -1.35 7.83
N SER A 12 24.54 -1.95 7.68
CA SER A 12 25.82 -1.23 7.67
C SER A 12 26.34 -1.14 6.24
N GLY A 13 26.07 -0.02 5.56
CA GLY A 13 26.51 0.18 4.18
C GLY A 13 25.55 -0.40 3.13
N THR A 14 26.10 -0.91 2.02
CA THR A 14 25.32 -1.47 0.91
C THR A 14 24.82 -2.88 1.25
N VAL A 15 23.56 -3.16 0.89
CA VAL A 15 22.95 -4.46 1.11
C VAL A 15 23.60 -5.51 0.19
N SER A 16 24.19 -6.53 0.80
CA SER A 16 24.74 -7.69 0.11
C SER A 16 23.63 -8.67 -0.27
N ARG A 17 23.92 -9.58 -1.21
CA ARG A 17 22.96 -10.64 -1.59
C ARG A 17 22.70 -11.64 -0.45
N SER A 18 23.66 -11.81 0.45
CA SER A 18 23.57 -12.77 1.56
C SER A 18 22.96 -12.15 2.82
N ASP A 19 22.62 -10.86 2.78
CA ASP A 19 22.04 -10.18 3.93
C ASP A 19 20.63 -10.71 4.20
N VAL A 20 20.41 -11.12 5.45
CA VAL A 20 19.13 -11.64 5.93
C VAL A 20 18.61 -10.79 7.08
N CYS A 21 17.29 -10.74 7.22
CA CYS A 21 16.66 -10.08 8.36
C CYS A 21 17.05 -10.81 9.66
N PRO A 22 17.65 -10.13 10.65
CA PRO A 22 18.09 -10.78 11.89
C PRO A 22 16.91 -11.30 12.73
N SER A 23 15.69 -10.85 12.47
CA SER A 23 14.50 -11.26 13.23
C SER A 23 13.73 -12.43 12.63
N CYS A 24 13.73 -12.59 11.30
CA CYS A 24 12.90 -13.60 10.63
C CYS A 24 13.62 -14.39 9.54
N GLY A 25 14.90 -14.11 9.28
CA GLY A 25 15.72 -14.79 8.30
C GLY A 25 15.36 -14.52 6.83
N ALA A 26 14.43 -13.60 6.55
CA ALA A 26 14.07 -13.26 5.17
C ALA A 26 15.21 -12.56 4.43
N ASP A 27 15.38 -12.88 3.15
CA ASP A 27 16.38 -12.25 2.28
C ASP A 27 16.14 -10.73 2.20
N VAL A 28 17.14 -9.92 2.60
CA VAL A 28 17.02 -8.46 2.57
C VAL A 28 17.03 -7.95 1.13
N ARG A 29 17.92 -8.49 0.29
CA ARG A 29 18.01 -8.14 -1.14
C ARG A 29 16.94 -8.84 -1.98
N SER A 30 15.67 -8.62 -1.65
CA SER A 30 14.50 -9.15 -2.34
C SER A 30 13.67 -8.02 -2.96
N CYS A 31 12.89 -8.31 -4.00
CA CYS A 31 12.04 -7.29 -4.63
C CYS A 31 11.07 -6.69 -3.60
N LYS A 32 10.49 -7.50 -2.71
CA LYS A 32 9.59 -7.02 -1.66
C LYS A 32 10.20 -5.99 -0.70
N ASN A 33 11.52 -5.95 -0.54
CA ASN A 33 12.25 -4.93 0.24
C ASN A 33 12.76 -3.76 -0.61
N CYS A 34 12.60 -3.82 -1.93
CA CYS A 34 13.12 -2.82 -2.85
C CYS A 34 12.17 -1.62 -2.93
N ARG A 35 12.70 -0.39 -2.92
CA ARG A 35 11.91 0.84 -3.06
C ARG A 35 11.15 0.96 -4.39
N PHE A 36 11.58 0.20 -5.40
CA PHE A 36 11.02 0.24 -6.76
C PHE A 36 9.97 -0.85 -7.02
N TYR A 37 9.76 -1.76 -6.08
CA TYR A 37 8.77 -2.82 -6.26
C TYR A 37 7.36 -2.23 -6.25
N GLU A 38 6.61 -2.52 -7.31
CA GLU A 38 5.25 -2.04 -7.49
C GLU A 38 4.41 -3.13 -8.16
N PRO A 39 3.50 -3.79 -7.41
CA PRO A 39 2.57 -4.74 -7.99
C PRO A 39 1.75 -4.10 -9.11
N GLY A 40 1.64 -4.78 -10.26
CA GLY A 40 0.90 -4.31 -11.43
C GLY A 40 1.73 -3.52 -12.45
N ALA A 41 2.95 -3.11 -12.11
CA ALA A 41 3.90 -2.57 -13.09
C ALA A 41 4.53 -3.68 -13.96
N HIS A 42 5.17 -3.30 -15.06
CA HIS A 42 5.98 -4.24 -15.86
C HIS A 42 7.05 -4.89 -14.97
N TYR A 43 7.10 -6.23 -14.98
CA TYR A 43 7.93 -7.04 -14.06
C TYR A 43 7.75 -6.71 -12.56
N GLU A 44 6.65 -6.05 -12.19
CA GLU A 44 6.39 -5.52 -10.85
C GLU A 44 7.48 -4.55 -10.36
N CYS A 45 8.05 -3.75 -11.26
CA CYS A 45 9.12 -2.80 -10.98
C CYS A 45 8.85 -1.45 -11.65
N ARG A 46 9.11 -0.35 -10.93
CA ARG A 46 9.04 1.02 -11.46
C ARG A 46 10.18 1.35 -12.42
N GLU A 47 11.31 0.68 -12.26
CA GLU A 47 12.48 0.85 -13.11
C GLU A 47 12.44 -0.12 -14.30
N ASN A 48 13.08 0.28 -15.40
CA ASN A 48 13.26 -0.56 -16.58
C ASN A 48 14.43 -1.54 -16.35
N ILE A 49 14.12 -2.68 -15.73
CA ILE A 49 15.09 -3.75 -15.45
C ILE A 49 15.22 -4.69 -16.66
N ASP A 50 16.43 -5.19 -16.89
CA ASP A 50 16.74 -6.04 -18.05
C ASP A 50 16.05 -7.41 -17.99
N GLU A 51 15.89 -7.96 -16.77
CA GLU A 51 15.38 -9.31 -16.55
C GLU A 51 14.32 -9.37 -15.46
N LEU A 52 13.29 -10.20 -15.69
CA LEU A 52 12.29 -10.51 -14.68
C LEU A 52 12.91 -11.28 -13.51
N VAL A 53 12.84 -10.71 -12.31
CA VAL A 53 13.03 -11.47 -11.08
C VAL A 53 11.80 -12.35 -10.83
N LYS A 54 11.93 -13.68 -10.98
CA LYS A 54 10.80 -14.63 -10.83
C LYS A 54 10.29 -14.71 -9.39
N ASP A 55 11.20 -14.88 -8.43
CA ASP A 55 10.86 -14.95 -7.02
C ASP A 55 11.11 -13.58 -6.36
N LYS A 56 10.02 -12.88 -6.03
CA LYS A 56 10.06 -11.53 -5.48
C LYS A 56 10.46 -11.49 -4.00
N GLU A 57 10.42 -12.63 -3.32
CA GLU A 57 10.65 -12.77 -1.88
C GLU A 57 12.08 -13.22 -1.54
N ARG A 58 12.76 -13.84 -2.51
CA ARG A 58 14.14 -14.34 -2.40
C ARG A 58 15.19 -13.32 -2.83
N ALA A 59 16.43 -13.59 -2.41
CA ALA A 59 17.62 -12.85 -2.79
C ALA A 59 17.81 -12.83 -4.32
N ASN A 60 17.98 -11.63 -4.88
CA ASN A 60 18.15 -11.44 -6.32
C ASN A 60 19.49 -10.77 -6.69
N PHE A 61 19.73 -10.68 -8.00
CA PHE A 61 20.92 -10.07 -8.59
C PHE A 61 20.67 -8.69 -9.21
N CYS A 62 19.46 -8.14 -9.06
CA CYS A 62 19.04 -6.91 -9.73
C CYS A 62 19.99 -5.74 -9.41
N GLY A 63 20.63 -5.18 -10.44
CA GLY A 63 21.56 -4.05 -10.31
C GLY A 63 20.87 -2.77 -9.84
N TRP A 64 19.57 -2.64 -10.09
CA TRP A 64 18.74 -1.50 -9.68
C TRP A 64 18.25 -1.59 -8.23
N PHE A 65 18.60 -2.65 -7.48
CA PHE A 65 18.10 -2.82 -6.13
C PHE A 65 18.49 -1.64 -5.22
N MET A 66 17.49 -1.05 -4.55
CA MET A 66 17.70 -0.10 -3.46
C MET A 66 16.72 -0.41 -2.34
N ILE A 67 17.23 -0.49 -1.11
CA ILE A 67 16.42 -0.76 0.08
C ILE A 67 15.35 0.32 0.25
N ALA A 68 14.11 -0.09 0.50
CA ALA A 68 13.04 0.84 0.82
C ALA A 68 13.38 1.63 2.09
N PRO A 69 13.22 2.97 2.09
CA PRO A 69 13.48 3.78 3.28
C PRO A 69 12.60 3.30 4.44
N GLN A 70 13.06 3.56 5.66
CA GLN A 70 12.20 3.43 6.83
C GLN A 70 11.06 4.43 6.62
N THR A 71 9.85 3.95 6.36
CA THR A 71 8.69 4.80 6.55
C THR A 71 8.46 4.81 8.05
N GLU A 72 8.76 5.94 8.72
CA GLU A 72 8.07 6.25 9.97
C GLU A 72 6.59 5.98 9.67
N ALA A 73 5.92 5.13 10.44
CA ALA A 73 4.50 4.88 10.25
C ALA A 73 3.73 6.17 10.56
N SER A 74 3.73 7.12 9.62
CA SER A 74 2.68 8.13 9.50
C SER A 74 1.44 7.32 9.20
N GLY A 75 0.53 7.32 10.18
CA GLY A 75 -0.50 6.32 10.38
C GLY A 75 -1.07 5.74 9.10
N ALA A 76 -1.15 4.41 9.07
CA ALA A 76 -2.11 3.71 8.24
C ALA A 76 -3.46 4.45 8.32
N SER A 77 -3.76 5.25 7.31
CA SER A 77 -5.12 5.75 7.09
C SER A 77 -5.93 4.62 6.48
N SER A 78 -6.05 3.53 7.23
CA SER A 78 -7.21 2.66 7.20
C SER A 78 -8.13 3.15 8.31
N SER A 79 -8.87 4.21 8.03
CA SER A 79 -10.03 4.61 8.81
C SER A 79 -11.05 5.04 7.77
N GLY A 80 -12.13 4.25 7.67
CA GLY A 80 -13.14 4.37 6.63
C GLY A 80 -13.60 5.81 6.44
N ALA A 81 -13.10 6.47 5.40
CA ALA A 81 -13.74 7.65 4.88
C ALA A 81 -14.98 7.14 4.15
N ASN A 82 -16.16 7.45 4.71
CA ASN A 82 -17.44 7.26 4.07
C ASN A 82 -17.34 7.68 2.60
N ALA A 83 -17.83 6.85 1.67
CA ALA A 83 -17.74 7.08 0.22
C ALA A 83 -18.27 8.47 -0.20
N ASP A 84 -19.18 9.04 0.60
CA ASP A 84 -19.67 10.42 0.49
C ASP A 84 -18.52 11.45 0.53
N SER A 85 -17.63 11.39 1.52
CA SER A 85 -16.60 12.42 1.72
C SER A 85 -15.51 12.40 0.65
N ALA A 86 -15.20 11.24 0.08
CA ALA A 86 -14.28 11.13 -1.04
C ALA A 86 -14.87 11.73 -2.33
N SER A 87 -16.17 11.54 -2.53
CA SER A 87 -16.91 12.06 -3.69
C SER A 87 -17.05 13.59 -3.64
N ASP A 88 -17.33 14.15 -2.46
CA ASP A 88 -17.45 15.59 -2.25
C ASP A 88 -16.10 16.31 -2.42
N ALA A 89 -15.01 15.72 -1.92
CA ALA A 89 -13.66 16.26 -2.09
C ALA A 89 -13.22 16.28 -3.56
N PHE A 90 -13.57 15.24 -4.33
CA PHE A 90 -13.28 15.20 -5.77
C PHE A 90 -14.03 16.30 -6.53
N ARG A 91 -15.33 16.48 -6.25
CA ARG A 91 -16.16 17.50 -6.91
C ARG A 91 -15.71 18.93 -6.63
N ALA A 92 -15.26 19.20 -5.41
CA ALA A 92 -14.71 20.51 -5.03
C ALA A 92 -13.46 20.90 -5.85
N LEU A 93 -12.65 19.92 -6.26
CA LEU A 93 -11.47 20.17 -7.11
C LEU A 93 -11.86 20.53 -8.55
N PHE A 94 -13.00 20.03 -9.04
CA PHE A 94 -13.51 20.30 -10.39
C PHE A 94 -14.60 21.37 -10.45
N GLY A 95 -14.87 22.06 -9.32
CA GLY A 95 -15.82 23.17 -9.25
C GLY A 95 -17.31 22.74 -9.31
N GLU A 96 -17.60 21.46 -9.12
CA GLU A 96 -18.96 20.95 -9.05
C GLU A 96 -19.52 21.18 -7.63
N LYS A 97 -20.70 21.81 -7.52
CA LYS A 97 -21.36 22.01 -6.24
C LYS A 97 -21.94 20.68 -5.71
N PRO A 98 -21.86 20.38 -4.40
CA PRO A 98 -22.48 19.19 -3.82
C PRO A 98 -24.01 19.27 -3.99
N ALA A 99 -24.62 18.15 -4.36
CA ALA A 99 -26.06 18.04 -4.49
C ALA A 99 -26.73 17.99 -3.10
N ASP A 100 -27.79 18.78 -2.90
CA ASP A 100 -28.56 18.83 -1.66
C ASP A 100 -29.08 17.43 -1.27
N LYS A 101 -28.63 16.91 -0.12
CA LYS A 101 -29.17 15.65 0.44
C LYS A 101 -30.61 15.89 0.94
N LYS A 102 -31.61 15.46 0.17
CA LYS A 102 -32.98 15.28 0.70
C LYS A 102 -32.95 14.17 1.77
N PRO A 103 -33.56 14.36 2.96
CA PRO A 103 -33.56 13.33 3.98
C PRO A 103 -34.33 12.09 3.49
N SER A 104 -33.67 10.93 3.56
CA SER A 104 -34.24 9.62 3.26
C SER A 104 -35.08 9.13 4.44
N ALA A 105 -36.34 9.55 4.49
CA ALA A 105 -37.36 8.87 5.27
C ALA A 105 -37.65 7.51 4.62
N GLY A 106 -36.92 6.47 5.03
CA GLY A 106 -36.96 5.18 4.33
C GLY A 106 -36.86 3.93 5.21
N LYS A 107 -37.04 4.06 6.53
CA LYS A 107 -37.14 2.90 7.45
C LYS A 107 -38.33 2.98 8.38
N ASP A 108 -38.74 4.18 8.78
CA ASP A 108 -39.86 4.37 9.71
C ASP A 108 -41.23 4.12 9.05
N ALA A 109 -41.35 4.33 7.73
CA ALA A 109 -42.61 4.15 7.00
C ALA A 109 -42.99 2.68 6.76
N PHE A 110 -42.01 1.76 6.71
CA PHE A 110 -42.28 0.34 6.48
C PHE A 110 -42.83 -0.33 7.75
N ASN A 111 -42.20 -0.08 8.92
CA ASN A 111 -42.69 -0.59 10.21
C ASN A 111 -44.00 0.05 10.67
N ALA A 112 -44.31 1.27 10.22
CA ALA A 112 -45.59 1.92 10.50
C ALA A 112 -46.76 1.32 9.70
N LEU A 113 -46.49 0.61 8.59
CA LEU A 113 -47.50 -0.04 7.76
C LEU A 113 -47.61 -1.56 8.02
N PHE A 114 -46.58 -2.19 8.59
CA PHE A 114 -46.49 -3.66 8.69
C PHE A 114 -45.85 -4.16 10.01
N GLY A 115 -46.22 -3.61 11.17
CA GLY A 115 -45.60 -3.93 12.47
C GLY A 115 -45.51 -5.43 12.84
N ASP A 116 -44.40 -5.76 13.52
CA ASP A 116 -43.87 -7.06 14.04
C ASP A 116 -43.79 -8.26 13.08
#